data_AF-A0A146LBA4-F1
#
_entry.id   AF-A0A146LBA4-F1
#
_cell.length_a   1.000
_cell.length_b   1.000
_cell.length_c   1.000
_cell.angle_alpha   90.00
_cell.angle_beta   90.00
_cell.angle_gamma   90.00
#
_symmetry.space_group_name_H-M   'P 1'
#
loop_
_entity.id
_entity.type
_entity.pdbx_description
1 polymer ?
#
loop_
_entity_poly.entity_id
_entity_poly.type
_entity_poly.pdbx_seq_one_letter_code
_entity_poly.pdbx_strand_id
1 'polypeptide(L)'
;MSSGSDDELDTQQPQGLTQAANTGLMDFIANEVRLNPMVLSKSQLPHVKRKKDEAVENIIKKHENHFGRRIEISRLMKKINNMKTRLKKKTDRSKTGNKRIKLQNWEKLLYEAMEGNVNPCVSQMPGGLACGVANTSSASESPTLISESISTASSDTSMHSSQLIIESITSPCSDEPSAPSRLLPRGNKYDFNETSETKSLTNTELQRLVLLEQLQTARAQREYYKNKLKVLKTPAQRSSVLEPGIR
;
A
#
# COMPACT_ATOMS: atom_id res chain seq x y z
N MET A 1 -55.67 -36.32 2.66
CA MET A 1 -55.27 -35.62 3.90
C MET A 1 -53.96 -36.23 4.38
N SER A 2 -52.84 -35.53 4.25
CA SER A 2 -51.70 -35.65 5.15
C SER A 2 -50.74 -34.52 4.82
N SER A 3 -50.81 -33.49 5.66
CA SER A 3 -50.03 -32.26 5.55
C SER A 3 -48.62 -32.51 6.04
N GLY A 4 -47.62 -32.30 5.19
CA GLY A 4 -46.23 -32.17 5.59
C GLY A 4 -45.96 -30.73 6.01
N SER A 5 -45.70 -30.51 7.30
CA SER A 5 -45.25 -29.24 7.85
C SER A 5 -43.73 -29.21 7.83
N ASP A 6 -43.15 -28.45 6.89
CA ASP A 6 -41.75 -28.04 6.96
C ASP A 6 -41.66 -26.81 7.87
N ASP A 7 -41.21 -27.02 9.11
CA ASP A 7 -40.84 -25.96 10.05
C ASP A 7 -39.53 -25.31 9.60
N GLU A 8 -39.63 -24.23 8.82
CA GLU A 8 -38.54 -23.33 8.48
C GLU A 8 -38.22 -22.44 9.68
N LEU A 9 -37.16 -22.78 10.43
CA LEU A 9 -36.69 -22.00 11.58
C LEU A 9 -35.94 -20.74 11.10
N ASP A 10 -36.71 -19.68 10.84
CA ASP A 10 -36.24 -18.33 10.53
C ASP A 10 -35.33 -17.79 11.65
N THR A 11 -34.01 -17.76 11.40
CA THR A 11 -33.03 -17.15 12.30
C THR A 11 -33.09 -15.62 12.14
N GLN A 12 -34.07 -15.01 12.79
CA GLN A 12 -34.18 -13.56 12.87
C GLN A 12 -33.06 -12.98 13.74
N GLN A 13 -32.17 -12.19 13.12
CA GLN A 13 -31.30 -11.27 13.86
C GLN A 13 -32.14 -10.12 14.43
N PRO A 14 -32.13 -9.85 15.75
CA PRO A 14 -32.80 -8.68 16.29
C PRO A 14 -31.97 -7.42 15.97
N GLN A 15 -32.41 -6.68 14.96
CA GLN A 15 -31.96 -5.30 14.70
C GLN A 15 -32.72 -4.35 15.63
N GLY A 16 -32.12 -4.00 16.77
CA GLY A 16 -32.76 -3.05 17.69
C GLY A 16 -32.03 -2.81 19.01
N LEU A 17 -30.69 -2.75 19.04
CA LEU A 17 -29.98 -2.31 20.25
C LEU A 17 -29.98 -0.77 20.30
N THR A 18 -30.50 -0.22 21.40
CA THR A 18 -30.51 1.23 21.68
C THR A 18 -29.10 1.84 21.55
N GLN A 19 -28.99 3.11 21.14
CA GLN A 19 -27.69 3.75 20.92
C GLN A 19 -26.78 3.71 22.17
N ALA A 20 -27.38 3.79 23.36
CA ALA A 20 -26.69 3.67 24.65
C ALA A 20 -26.07 2.27 24.84
N ALA A 21 -26.83 1.20 24.59
CA ALA A 21 -26.32 -0.17 24.68
C ALA A 21 -25.19 -0.44 23.67
N ASN A 22 -25.30 0.12 22.47
CA ASN A 22 -24.22 0.06 21.48
C ASN A 22 -22.95 0.80 21.90
N THR A 23 -23.10 1.90 22.63
CA THR A 23 -21.97 2.70 23.13
C THR A 23 -21.25 1.95 24.25
N GLY A 24 -22.00 1.41 25.22
CA GLY A 24 -21.44 0.58 26.29
C GLY A 24 -20.69 -0.66 25.77
N LEU A 25 -21.20 -1.29 24.70
CA LEU A 25 -20.49 -2.37 24.02
C LEU A 25 -19.16 -1.91 23.39
N MET A 26 -19.14 -0.73 22.76
CA MET A 26 -17.91 -0.19 22.17
C MET A 26 -16.88 0.20 23.24
N ASP A 27 -17.32 0.76 24.36
CA ASP A 27 -16.45 1.09 25.49
C ASP A 27 -15.80 -0.17 26.08
N PHE A 28 -16.59 -1.23 26.29
CA PHE A 28 -16.08 -2.52 26.74
C PHE A 28 -15.02 -3.10 25.78
N ILE A 29 -15.35 -3.17 24.48
CA ILE A 29 -14.43 -3.70 23.48
C ILE A 29 -13.14 -2.86 23.42
N ALA A 30 -13.24 -1.53 23.48
CA ALA A 30 -12.07 -0.66 23.45
C ALA A 30 -11.16 -0.87 24.68
N ASN A 31 -11.74 -1.03 25.88
CA ASN A 31 -10.95 -1.31 27.08
C ASN A 31 -10.25 -2.68 26.99
N GLU A 32 -10.93 -3.71 26.49
CA GLU A 32 -10.32 -5.03 26.33
C GLU A 32 -9.24 -5.08 25.25
N VAL A 33 -9.41 -4.33 24.16
CA VAL A 33 -8.37 -4.16 23.13
C VAL A 33 -7.15 -3.41 23.68
N ARG A 34 -7.36 -2.45 24.58
CA ARG A 34 -6.26 -1.74 25.25
C ARG A 34 -5.45 -2.68 26.16
N LEU A 35 -6.12 -3.57 26.90
CA LEU A 35 -5.45 -4.59 27.71
C LEU A 35 -4.73 -5.65 26.87
N ASN A 36 -5.24 -5.94 25.67
CA ASN A 36 -4.71 -6.96 24.76
C ASN A 36 -4.30 -6.36 23.40
N PRO A 37 -3.20 -5.57 23.35
CA PRO A 37 -2.79 -4.87 22.12
C PRO A 37 -2.43 -5.82 20.98
N MET A 38 -2.12 -7.10 21.27
CA MET A 38 -1.86 -8.14 20.26
C MET A 38 -3.01 -8.35 19.27
N VAL A 39 -4.25 -8.05 19.65
CA VAL A 39 -5.41 -8.10 18.76
C VAL A 39 -5.24 -7.17 17.54
N LEU A 40 -4.50 -6.08 17.72
CA LEU A 40 -4.23 -5.09 16.67
C LEU A 40 -3.00 -5.43 15.81
N SER A 41 -2.24 -6.47 16.18
CA SER A 41 -1.05 -6.88 15.44
C SER A 41 -1.39 -7.27 14.00
N LYS A 42 -0.52 -6.80 13.09
CA LYS A 42 -0.54 -7.10 11.65
C LYS A 42 0.44 -8.20 11.24
N SER A 43 1.28 -8.66 12.17
CA SER A 43 2.29 -9.68 11.89
C SER A 43 1.65 -10.99 11.43
N GLN A 44 2.28 -11.65 10.46
CA GLN A 44 1.87 -12.96 9.93
C GLN A 44 2.66 -14.12 10.53
N LEU A 45 3.52 -13.85 11.50
CA LEU A 45 4.34 -14.88 12.15
C LEU A 45 3.44 -15.87 12.90
N PRO A 46 3.66 -17.20 12.76
CA PRO A 46 2.77 -18.21 13.34
C PRO A 46 2.55 -18.05 14.86
N HIS A 47 3.60 -17.74 15.62
CA HIS A 47 3.50 -17.55 17.06
C HIS A 47 2.71 -16.29 17.46
N VAL A 48 2.79 -15.21 16.66
CA VAL A 48 2.00 -14.00 16.89
C VAL A 48 0.54 -14.23 16.55
N LYS A 49 0.25 -15.01 15.50
CA LYS A 49 -1.13 -15.40 15.16
C LYS A 49 -1.78 -16.20 16.29
N ARG A 50 -1.09 -17.19 16.84
CA ARG A 50 -1.58 -17.95 18.00
C ARG A 50 -1.91 -17.06 19.20
N LYS A 51 -1.00 -16.14 19.56
CA LYS A 51 -1.23 -15.18 20.66
C LYS A 51 -2.40 -14.24 20.38
N LYS A 52 -2.59 -13.85 19.11
CA LYS A 52 -3.72 -13.03 18.70
C LYS A 52 -5.03 -13.79 18.83
N ASP A 53 -5.07 -15.04 18.38
CA ASP A 53 -6.26 -15.89 18.46
C ASP A 53 -6.64 -16.15 19.92
N GLU A 54 -5.65 -16.43 20.78
CA GLU A 54 -5.83 -16.53 22.23
C GLU A 54 -6.39 -15.24 22.84
N ALA A 55 -5.83 -14.08 22.47
CA ALA A 55 -6.31 -12.79 22.94
C ALA A 55 -7.76 -12.53 22.49
N VAL A 56 -8.12 -12.88 21.24
CA VAL A 56 -9.48 -12.76 20.73
C VAL A 56 -10.44 -13.68 21.49
N GLU A 57 -10.03 -14.92 21.78
CA GLU A 57 -10.84 -15.86 22.55
C GLU A 57 -11.07 -15.37 23.99
N ASN A 58 -10.06 -14.81 24.62
CA ASN A 58 -10.18 -14.21 25.95
C ASN A 58 -11.16 -13.04 25.98
N ILE A 59 -11.17 -12.19 24.95
CA ILE A 59 -12.16 -11.11 24.82
C ILE A 59 -13.57 -11.67 24.67
N ILE A 60 -13.75 -12.74 23.90
CA ILE A 60 -15.06 -13.39 23.73
C ILE A 60 -15.57 -13.95 25.06
N LYS A 61 -14.72 -14.65 25.82
CA LYS A 61 -15.07 -15.18 27.14
C LYS A 61 -15.50 -14.06 28.10
N LYS A 62 -14.75 -12.96 28.14
CA LYS A 62 -15.11 -11.79 28.96
C LYS A 62 -16.39 -11.10 28.48
N HIS A 63 -16.61 -11.02 27.17
CA HIS A 63 -17.84 -10.47 26.61
C HIS A 63 -19.05 -11.31 27.00
N GLU A 64 -18.93 -12.63 26.92
CA GLU A 64 -19.98 -13.56 27.35
C GLU A 64 -20.30 -13.39 28.84
N ASN A 65 -19.29 -13.28 29.69
CA ASN A 65 -19.47 -13.02 31.13
C ASN A 65 -20.14 -11.67 31.41
N HIS A 66 -19.84 -10.63 30.64
CA HIS A 66 -20.34 -9.27 30.88
C HIS A 66 -21.74 -9.01 30.28
N PHE A 67 -22.04 -9.58 29.12
CA PHE A 67 -23.29 -9.34 28.39
C PHE A 67 -24.24 -10.55 28.35
N GLY A 68 -23.83 -11.69 28.92
CA GLY A 68 -24.59 -12.95 28.91
C GLY A 68 -24.76 -13.57 27.53
N ARG A 69 -24.04 -13.07 26.52
CA ARG A 69 -24.14 -13.50 25.13
C ARG A 69 -22.78 -13.66 24.50
N ARG A 70 -22.55 -14.82 23.87
CA ARG A 70 -21.34 -15.08 23.11
C ARG A 70 -21.37 -14.31 21.78
N ILE A 71 -20.25 -13.66 21.46
CA ILE A 71 -20.06 -13.01 20.15
C ILE A 71 -19.17 -13.88 19.27
N GLU A 72 -19.52 -13.98 17.99
CA GLU A 72 -18.68 -14.67 17.01
C GLU A 72 -17.38 -13.90 16.75
N ILE A 73 -16.28 -14.63 16.53
CA ILE A 73 -14.95 -14.08 16.24
C ILE A 73 -15.00 -13.10 15.07
N SER A 74 -15.66 -13.47 13.96
CA SER A 74 -15.76 -12.64 12.76
C SER A 74 -16.46 -11.31 13.05
N ARG A 75 -17.53 -11.35 13.85
CA ARG A 75 -18.33 -10.19 14.25
C ARG A 75 -17.55 -9.26 15.18
N LEU A 76 -16.82 -9.81 16.15
CA LEU A 76 -15.94 -9.06 17.04
C LEU A 76 -14.85 -8.33 16.25
N MET A 77 -14.13 -9.06 15.38
CA MET A 77 -13.07 -8.47 14.56
C MET A 77 -13.59 -7.41 13.59
N LYS A 78 -14.76 -7.64 12.98
CA LYS A 78 -15.44 -6.64 12.14
C LYS A 78 -15.80 -5.38 12.95
N LYS A 79 -16.30 -5.53 14.18
CA LYS A 79 -16.62 -4.41 15.07
C LYS A 79 -15.38 -3.60 15.40
N ILE A 80 -14.28 -4.25 15.78
CA ILE A 80 -12.99 -3.61 16.06
C ILE A 80 -12.47 -2.87 14.82
N ASN A 81 -12.52 -3.49 13.64
CA ASN A 81 -12.09 -2.85 12.39
C ASN A 81 -12.95 -1.62 12.02
N ASN A 82 -14.26 -1.68 12.25
CA ASN A 82 -15.15 -0.55 12.06
C ASN A 82 -14.85 0.58 13.04
N MET A 83 -14.62 0.26 14.32
CA MET A 83 -14.21 1.23 15.34
C MET A 83 -12.91 1.93 14.95
N LYS A 84 -11.89 1.17 14.52
CA LYS A 84 -10.62 1.73 14.01
C LYS A 84 -10.83 2.64 12.82
N THR A 85 -11.64 2.22 11.86
CA THR A 85 -11.88 3.02 10.64
C THR A 85 -12.59 4.33 10.97
N ARG A 86 -13.56 4.30 11.89
CA ARG A 86 -14.23 5.51 12.38
C ARG A 86 -13.27 6.45 13.09
N LEU A 87 -12.43 5.91 13.97
CA LEU A 87 -11.42 6.67 14.69
C LEU A 87 -10.44 7.34 13.71
N LYS A 88 -9.83 6.57 12.81
CA LYS A 88 -8.88 7.09 11.81
C LYS A 88 -9.46 8.19 10.93
N LYS A 89 -10.73 8.08 10.53
CA LYS A 89 -11.41 9.13 9.75
C LYS A 89 -11.57 10.43 10.54
N LYS A 90 -11.75 10.32 11.85
CA LYS A 90 -11.97 11.46 12.76
C LYS A 90 -10.67 12.12 13.20
N THR A 91 -9.58 11.35 13.31
CA THR A 91 -8.25 11.86 13.66
C THR A 91 -7.41 12.23 12.44
N ASP A 92 -7.97 12.12 11.23
CA ASP A 92 -7.30 12.50 10.00
C ASP A 92 -7.02 14.01 9.97
N ARG A 93 -5.75 14.37 10.22
CA ARG A 93 -5.26 15.75 10.25
C ARG A 93 -5.50 16.49 8.93
N SER A 94 -5.46 15.77 7.80
CA SER A 94 -5.66 16.37 6.47
C SER A 94 -7.10 16.83 6.24
N LYS A 95 -8.08 16.19 6.89
CA LYS A 95 -9.51 16.46 6.70
C LYS A 95 -10.12 17.37 7.75
N THR A 96 -9.52 17.43 8.94
CA THR A 96 -10.16 18.09 10.09
C THR A 96 -9.91 19.60 10.13
N GLY A 97 -8.90 20.10 9.39
CA GLY A 97 -8.50 21.51 9.45
C GLY A 97 -8.12 21.93 10.87
N ASN A 98 -8.15 23.23 11.17
CA ASN A 98 -7.84 23.78 12.51
C ASN A 98 -8.95 23.56 13.57
N LYS A 99 -9.84 22.59 13.38
CA LYS A 99 -10.92 22.30 14.33
C LYS A 99 -10.42 21.37 15.44
N ARG A 100 -10.77 21.68 16.70
CA ARG A 100 -10.45 20.81 17.84
C ARG A 100 -11.21 19.48 17.73
N ILE A 101 -10.49 18.36 17.71
CA ILE A 101 -11.06 17.01 17.67
C ILE A 101 -11.59 16.65 19.06
N LYS A 102 -12.89 16.34 19.17
CA LYS A 102 -13.50 15.81 20.40
C LYS A 102 -13.72 14.31 20.29
N LEU A 103 -12.86 13.50 20.92
CA LEU A 103 -12.98 12.04 20.94
C LEU A 103 -13.92 11.55 22.06
N GLN A 104 -14.73 10.54 21.75
CA GLN A 104 -15.55 9.77 22.69
C GLN A 104 -14.68 8.87 23.57
N ASN A 105 -15.24 8.30 24.64
CA ASN A 105 -14.45 7.50 25.60
C ASN A 105 -13.79 6.27 24.94
N TRP A 106 -14.57 5.40 24.27
CA TRP A 106 -14.02 4.28 23.50
C TRP A 106 -13.02 4.70 22.42
N GLU A 107 -13.18 5.89 21.82
CA GLU A 107 -12.26 6.43 20.82
C GLU A 107 -10.90 6.73 21.45
N LYS A 108 -10.88 7.34 22.64
CA LYS A 108 -9.64 7.63 23.40
C LYS A 108 -8.91 6.34 23.78
N LEU A 109 -9.64 5.37 24.35
CA LEU A 109 -9.08 4.07 24.75
C LEU A 109 -8.48 3.32 23.57
N LEU A 110 -9.19 3.32 22.43
CA LEU A 110 -8.71 2.65 21.22
C LEU A 110 -7.55 3.41 20.57
N TYR A 111 -7.55 4.73 20.63
CA TYR A 111 -6.46 5.57 20.13
C TYR A 111 -5.17 5.30 20.89
N GLU A 112 -5.24 5.27 22.22
CA GLU A 112 -4.13 4.87 23.11
C GLU A 112 -3.60 3.47 22.77
N ALA A 113 -4.50 2.50 22.54
CA ALA A 113 -4.12 1.14 22.16
C ALA A 113 -3.46 1.03 20.77
N MET A 114 -3.81 1.94 19.84
CA MET A 114 -3.29 1.95 18.47
C MET A 114 -1.97 2.69 18.32
N GLU A 115 -1.84 3.83 18.99
CA GLU A 115 -0.64 4.67 19.00
C GLU A 115 0.25 4.34 20.18
N GLY A 116 0.31 3.05 20.56
CA GLY A 116 0.98 2.59 21.77
C GLY A 116 2.35 3.24 21.89
N ASN A 117 2.44 4.26 22.76
CA ASN A 117 3.50 5.20 23.15
C ASN A 117 4.85 5.23 22.37
N VAL A 118 4.86 4.82 21.12
CA VAL A 118 6.05 4.60 20.29
C VAL A 118 5.86 5.52 19.11
N ASN A 119 6.42 6.72 19.26
CA ASN A 119 6.83 7.51 18.12
C ASN A 119 7.61 6.56 17.20
N PRO A 120 7.23 6.36 15.93
CA PRO A 120 8.06 5.60 15.00
C PRO A 120 9.34 6.41 14.79
N CYS A 121 10.29 6.29 15.72
CA CYS A 121 11.64 6.71 15.53
C CYS A 121 12.13 5.88 14.35
N VAL A 122 12.26 6.55 13.20
CA VAL A 122 13.21 6.17 12.18
C VAL A 122 14.57 6.26 12.88
N SER A 123 14.93 5.22 13.62
CA SER A 123 16.30 5.06 14.08
C SER A 123 17.13 5.02 12.81
N GLN A 124 18.04 5.99 12.66
CA GLN A 124 19.07 5.86 11.64
C GLN A 124 19.76 4.53 11.91
N MET A 125 19.64 3.60 10.96
CA MET A 125 20.45 2.40 11.00
C MET A 125 21.93 2.85 11.07
N PRO A 126 22.76 2.22 11.92
CA PRO A 126 24.19 2.48 11.92
C PRO A 126 24.72 2.36 10.48
N GLY A 127 25.25 3.47 9.93
CA GLY A 127 25.71 3.57 8.54
C GLY A 127 24.79 4.36 7.58
N GLY A 128 23.63 4.83 8.01
CA GLY A 128 22.77 5.70 7.20
C GLY A 128 23.24 7.16 7.20
N LEU A 129 23.96 7.57 6.15
CA LEU A 129 24.29 8.98 5.92
C LEU A 129 23.03 9.77 5.51
N ALA A 130 22.66 10.77 6.29
CA ALA A 130 21.65 11.74 5.90
C ALA A 130 22.25 12.76 4.92
N CYS A 131 21.99 12.59 3.62
CA CYS A 131 22.28 13.62 2.62
C CYS A 131 21.16 14.67 2.65
N GLY A 132 21.25 15.62 3.58
CA GLY A 132 20.42 16.83 3.61
C GLY A 132 21.29 18.07 3.42
N VAL A 133 20.75 19.07 2.71
CA VAL A 133 21.39 20.39 2.56
C VAL A 133 21.47 21.07 3.92
N ALA A 134 22.66 21.52 4.31
CA ALA A 134 22.90 22.20 5.57
C ALA A 134 22.17 23.55 5.59
N ASN A 135 21.05 23.63 6.31
CA ASN A 135 20.51 24.92 6.74
C ASN A 135 21.32 25.38 7.95
N THR A 136 22.14 26.41 7.73
CA THR A 136 22.91 27.08 8.77
C THR A 136 22.02 27.98 9.63
N SER A 137 21.84 27.61 10.90
CA SER A 137 21.52 28.44 12.10
C SER A 137 20.71 27.60 13.10
N SER A 138 20.92 27.54 14.41
CA SER A 138 21.97 28.01 15.33
C SER A 138 21.63 27.49 16.74
N ALA A 139 22.65 26.99 17.45
CA ALA A 139 22.87 27.05 18.91
C ALA A 139 22.14 26.14 19.92
N SER A 140 22.94 25.81 20.96
CA SER A 140 22.67 25.26 22.31
C SER A 140 22.59 23.73 22.41
N GLU A 141 23.39 23.01 23.21
CA GLU A 141 24.45 23.29 24.19
C GLU A 141 25.19 21.96 24.42
N SER A 142 26.52 21.99 24.54
CA SER A 142 27.35 20.87 25.03
C SER A 142 27.52 20.98 26.55
N PRO A 143 27.93 19.89 27.25
CA PRO A 143 29.36 19.76 27.53
C PRO A 143 29.92 18.31 27.50
N THR A 144 30.99 18.16 26.71
CA THR A 144 32.36 17.70 27.02
C THR A 144 32.64 16.41 27.82
N LEU A 145 33.68 15.67 27.33
CA LEU A 145 34.79 14.93 27.99
C LEU A 145 34.88 13.46 27.49
N ILE A 146 35.99 12.84 27.00
CA ILE A 146 37.42 13.16 26.77
C ILE A 146 37.99 12.22 25.68
N SER A 147 39.00 12.71 24.96
CA SER A 147 40.02 12.14 24.06
C SER A 147 40.37 10.64 24.10
N GLU A 148 40.75 10.08 22.95
CA GLU A 148 42.17 9.75 22.68
C GLU A 148 42.46 9.61 21.17
N SER A 149 43.68 10.02 20.80
CA SER A 149 44.15 10.32 19.46
C SER A 149 45.11 9.24 18.96
N ILE A 150 45.08 8.89 17.68
CA ILE A 150 46.29 8.56 16.92
C ILE A 150 46.11 8.84 15.43
N SER A 151 46.96 9.74 14.93
CA SER A 151 47.14 10.12 13.53
C SER A 151 48.15 9.21 12.84
N THR A 152 47.95 8.93 11.55
CA THR A 152 48.95 8.67 10.47
C THR A 152 48.16 8.22 9.23
N ALA A 153 48.44 8.55 7.96
CA ALA A 153 49.29 9.49 7.26
C ALA A 153 48.83 9.46 5.78
N SER A 154 49.03 10.60 5.09
CA SER A 154 49.16 10.84 3.64
C SER A 154 48.75 9.79 2.60
N SER A 155 47.99 10.20 1.59
CA SER A 155 48.57 10.53 0.26
C SER A 155 47.51 10.97 -0.75
N ASP A 156 47.89 12.00 -1.50
CA ASP A 156 47.24 12.53 -2.69
C ASP A 156 46.94 11.47 -3.74
N THR A 157 45.81 11.62 -4.44
CA THR A 157 45.77 11.44 -5.90
C THR A 157 44.52 12.09 -6.49
N SER A 158 44.77 13.24 -7.11
CA SER A 158 43.98 13.83 -8.19
C SER A 158 43.66 12.82 -9.29
N MET A 159 42.39 12.71 -9.69
CA MET A 159 42.01 12.56 -11.11
C MET A 159 40.64 13.18 -11.38
N HIS A 160 40.65 14.27 -12.14
CA HIS A 160 39.54 14.81 -12.91
C HIS A 160 38.87 13.72 -13.76
N SER A 161 37.53 13.69 -13.82
CA SER A 161 36.83 13.28 -15.05
C SER A 161 35.34 13.69 -15.05
N SER A 162 35.09 14.78 -15.77
CA SER A 162 33.94 15.07 -16.65
C SER A 162 32.51 14.96 -16.11
N GLN A 163 31.94 16.15 -15.94
CA GLN A 163 30.52 16.48 -15.97
C GLN A 163 29.80 15.85 -17.17
N LEU A 164 28.63 15.25 -16.93
CA LEU A 164 27.56 15.18 -17.91
C LEU A 164 26.32 15.84 -17.30
N ILE A 165 26.09 17.05 -17.76
CA ILE A 165 24.86 17.83 -17.65
C ILE A 165 23.81 17.08 -18.48
N ILE A 166 22.72 16.64 -17.87
CA ILE A 166 21.48 16.35 -18.61
C ILE A 166 20.43 17.31 -18.10
N GLU A 167 20.07 18.21 -19.00
CA GLU A 167 19.19 19.34 -18.84
C GLU A 167 17.77 18.90 -18.48
N SER A 168 17.20 19.68 -17.57
CA SER A 168 15.77 19.78 -17.30
C SER A 168 14.98 20.10 -18.56
N ILE A 169 13.99 19.26 -18.87
CA ILE A 169 12.83 19.69 -19.65
C ILE A 169 11.68 19.93 -18.70
N THR A 170 11.54 21.19 -18.31
CA THR A 170 10.29 21.79 -17.85
C THR A 170 9.28 21.82 -18.99
N SER A 171 8.06 21.33 -18.77
CA SER A 171 6.88 21.80 -19.49
C SER A 171 5.61 21.66 -18.64
N PRO A 172 4.62 22.54 -18.81
CA PRO A 172 3.83 23.06 -17.71
C PRO A 172 2.50 22.35 -17.46
N CYS A 173 2.07 22.50 -16.21
CA CYS A 173 0.78 22.19 -15.65
C CYS A 173 -0.34 22.99 -16.33
N SER A 174 -1.42 22.32 -16.72
CA SER A 174 -2.74 22.93 -16.91
C SER A 174 -3.81 21.97 -16.39
N ASP A 175 -4.38 22.38 -15.26
CA ASP A 175 -5.78 22.29 -14.82
C ASP A 175 -6.59 20.98 -14.91
N GLU A 176 -6.91 20.53 -13.70
CA GLU A 176 -8.17 19.92 -13.22
C GLU A 176 -8.58 18.51 -13.69
N PRO A 177 -8.77 17.60 -12.71
CA PRO A 177 -9.88 16.67 -12.80
C PRO A 177 -10.83 16.76 -11.60
N SER A 178 -12.08 16.99 -11.99
CA SER A 178 -13.34 16.82 -11.26
C SER A 178 -13.40 15.59 -10.31
N ALA A 179 -14.23 15.76 -9.28
CA ALA A 179 -14.44 14.90 -8.12
C ALA A 179 -14.71 13.40 -8.42
N PRO A 180 -14.36 12.48 -7.49
CA PRO A 180 -14.60 11.05 -7.68
C PRO A 180 -16.10 10.72 -7.56
N SER A 181 -16.71 10.43 -8.71
CA SER A 181 -18.03 9.82 -8.82
C SER A 181 -18.04 8.40 -8.27
N ARG A 182 -19.21 8.00 -7.77
CA ARG A 182 -19.48 6.78 -7.00
C ARG A 182 -19.08 5.52 -7.78
N LEU A 183 -18.39 4.61 -7.09
CA LEU A 183 -18.05 3.28 -7.59
C LEU A 183 -19.33 2.47 -7.85
N LEU A 184 -19.76 2.47 -9.11
CA LEU A 184 -20.59 1.40 -9.67
C LEU A 184 -19.78 0.09 -9.71
N PRO A 185 -20.43 -1.08 -9.68
CA PRO A 185 -19.74 -2.36 -9.78
C PRO A 185 -18.88 -2.38 -11.04
N ARG A 186 -17.59 -2.67 -10.87
CA ARG A 186 -16.63 -2.87 -11.96
C ARG A 186 -17.18 -3.97 -12.88
N GLY A 187 -17.80 -3.57 -13.98
CA GLY A 187 -17.83 -4.41 -15.17
C GLY A 187 -16.39 -4.68 -15.58
N ASN A 188 -16.07 -5.94 -15.91
CA ASN A 188 -14.76 -6.34 -16.37
C ASN A 188 -14.32 -5.45 -17.54
N LYS A 189 -13.38 -4.55 -17.27
CA LYS A 189 -12.84 -3.59 -18.24
C LYS A 189 -11.90 -4.23 -19.26
N TYR A 190 -11.81 -5.56 -19.29
CA TYR A 190 -10.84 -6.33 -20.06
C TYR A 190 -11.44 -6.97 -21.33
N ASP A 191 -12.77 -7.04 -21.45
CA ASP A 191 -13.46 -7.70 -22.56
C ASP A 191 -13.29 -6.99 -23.92
N PHE A 192 -12.68 -5.79 -23.97
CA PHE A 192 -12.57 -4.99 -25.19
C PHE A 192 -11.53 -5.55 -26.19
N ASN A 193 -10.54 -6.32 -25.73
CA ASN A 193 -9.48 -6.89 -26.57
C ASN A 193 -9.45 -8.42 -26.55
N GLU A 194 -10.46 -9.07 -25.96
CA GLU A 194 -10.53 -10.52 -25.91
C GLU A 194 -11.15 -11.08 -27.19
N THR A 195 -10.39 -11.88 -27.92
CA THR A 195 -10.90 -12.67 -29.04
C THR A 195 -11.67 -13.88 -28.53
N SER A 196 -12.53 -14.47 -29.37
CA SER A 196 -13.26 -15.70 -29.02
C SER A 196 -12.34 -16.85 -28.58
N GLU A 197 -11.10 -16.84 -29.08
CA GLU A 197 -10.06 -17.81 -28.71
C GLU A 197 -9.54 -17.57 -27.28
N THR A 198 -9.18 -16.33 -26.93
CA THR A 198 -8.63 -16.03 -25.59
C THR A 198 -9.64 -16.13 -24.46
N LYS A 199 -10.94 -15.99 -24.76
CA LYS A 199 -12.04 -16.20 -23.79
C LYS A 199 -12.16 -17.63 -23.28
N SER A 200 -11.75 -18.60 -24.09
CA SER A 200 -11.85 -20.03 -23.75
C SER A 200 -10.65 -20.57 -22.98
N LEU A 201 -9.56 -19.79 -22.89
CA LEU A 201 -8.29 -20.24 -22.36
C LEU A 201 -8.18 -20.05 -20.85
N THR A 202 -7.49 -20.99 -20.21
CA THR A 202 -7.10 -20.85 -18.81
C THR A 202 -6.02 -19.77 -18.65
N ASN A 203 -5.88 -19.23 -17.42
CA ASN A 203 -4.89 -18.18 -17.15
C ASN A 203 -3.46 -18.61 -17.51
N THR A 204 -3.11 -19.88 -17.28
CA THR A 204 -1.81 -20.47 -17.64
C THR A 204 -1.59 -20.52 -19.15
N GLU A 205 -2.62 -20.83 -19.93
CA GLU A 205 -2.54 -20.86 -21.39
C GLU A 205 -2.43 -19.45 -21.97
N LEU A 206 -3.16 -18.49 -21.41
CA LEU A 206 -3.05 -17.08 -21.76
C LEU A 206 -1.62 -16.55 -21.52
N GLN A 207 -1.04 -16.84 -20.37
CA GLN A 207 0.35 -16.47 -20.07
C GLN A 207 1.34 -17.08 -21.08
N ARG A 208 1.15 -18.37 -21.44
CA ARG A 208 1.97 -19.05 -22.44
C ARG A 208 1.84 -18.41 -23.83
N LEU A 209 0.63 -18.05 -24.23
CA LEU A 209 0.35 -17.42 -25.52
C LEU A 209 1.04 -16.06 -25.63
N VAL A 210 0.92 -15.21 -24.60
CA VAL A 210 1.57 -13.89 -24.55
C VAL A 210 3.09 -14.02 -24.69
N LEU A 211 3.70 -14.98 -23.98
CA LEU A 211 5.15 -15.24 -24.06
C LEU A 211 5.59 -15.65 -25.48
N LEU A 212 4.80 -16.49 -26.16
CA LEU A 212 5.09 -16.92 -27.53
C LEU A 212 5.01 -15.76 -28.53
N GLU A 213 3.99 -14.91 -28.40
CA GLU A 213 3.79 -13.74 -29.27
C GLU A 213 4.89 -12.69 -29.07
N GLN A 214 5.28 -12.45 -27.82
CA GLN A 214 6.45 -11.60 -27.50
C GLN A 214 7.74 -12.13 -28.14
N LEU A 215 7.94 -13.45 -28.08
CA LEU A 215 9.11 -14.10 -28.66
C LEU A 215 9.11 -13.98 -30.20
N GLN A 216 7.95 -14.17 -30.83
CA GLN A 216 7.80 -14.00 -32.28
C GLN A 216 8.10 -12.56 -32.71
N THR A 217 7.58 -11.58 -31.97
CA THR A 217 7.84 -10.15 -32.22
C THR A 217 9.33 -9.83 -32.08
N ALA A 218 9.98 -10.36 -31.04
CA ALA A 218 11.42 -10.17 -30.83
C ALA A 218 12.26 -10.79 -31.95
N ARG A 219 11.87 -11.96 -32.48
CA ARG A 219 12.53 -12.58 -33.65
C ARG A 219 12.38 -11.73 -34.91
N ALA A 220 11.18 -11.22 -35.18
CA ALA A 220 10.92 -10.38 -36.33
C ALA A 220 11.73 -9.07 -36.27
N GLN A 221 11.79 -8.43 -35.10
CA GLN A 221 12.62 -7.25 -34.88
C GLN A 221 14.11 -7.54 -35.13
N ARG A 222 14.63 -8.67 -34.62
CA ARG A 222 16.03 -9.05 -34.83
C ARG A 222 16.36 -9.20 -36.31
N GLU A 223 15.51 -9.87 -37.09
CA GLU A 223 15.70 -10.02 -38.54
C GLU A 223 15.60 -8.67 -39.28
N TYR A 224 14.65 -7.80 -38.88
CA TYR A 224 14.55 -6.45 -39.42
C TYR A 224 15.87 -5.67 -39.24
N TYR A 225 16.42 -5.63 -38.02
CA TYR A 225 17.67 -4.92 -37.75
C TYR A 225 18.88 -5.57 -38.44
N LYS A 226 18.91 -6.90 -38.53
CA LYS A 226 19.95 -7.63 -39.27
C LYS A 226 19.95 -7.26 -40.76
N ASN A 227 18.78 -7.15 -41.38
CA ASN A 227 18.66 -6.73 -42.78
C ASN A 227 19.00 -5.24 -42.97
N LYS A 228 18.56 -4.37 -42.06
CA LYS A 228 18.94 -2.94 -42.05
C LYS A 228 20.46 -2.77 -41.97
N LEU A 229 21.13 -3.54 -41.11
CA LEU A 229 22.59 -3.53 -40.99
C LEU A 229 23.31 -4.07 -42.23
N LYS A 230 22.73 -5.07 -42.92
CA LYS A 230 23.28 -5.56 -44.20
C LYS A 230 23.21 -4.49 -45.30
N VAL A 231 22.08 -3.80 -45.42
CA VAL A 231 21.92 -2.70 -46.38
C VAL A 231 22.94 -1.59 -46.12
N LEU A 232 23.18 -1.23 -44.85
CA LEU A 232 24.18 -0.22 -44.48
C LEU A 232 25.64 -0.67 -44.69
N LYS A 233 25.92 -1.98 -44.65
CA LYS A 233 27.25 -2.54 -44.89
C LYS A 233 27.53 -2.83 -46.37
N THR A 234 26.54 -2.72 -47.24
CA THR A 234 26.74 -2.88 -48.69
C THR A 234 27.10 -1.50 -49.24
N PRO A 235 28.34 -1.23 -49.66
CA PRO A 235 28.68 0.07 -50.24
C PRO A 235 27.87 0.25 -51.52
N ALA A 236 27.07 1.31 -51.57
CA ALA A 236 26.32 1.69 -52.75
C ALA A 236 27.29 2.05 -53.89
N GLN A 237 27.52 1.09 -54.80
CA GLN A 237 27.73 1.43 -56.20
C GLN A 237 26.37 1.84 -56.77
N ARG A 238 26.08 3.14 -56.75
CA ARG A 238 25.09 3.80 -57.62
C ARG A 238 25.55 5.24 -57.89
N SER A 239 26.55 5.37 -58.73
CA SER A 239 26.76 6.55 -59.57
C SER A 239 26.14 6.31 -60.95
N SER A 240 25.70 7.41 -61.57
CA SER A 240 25.28 7.60 -62.97
C SER A 240 24.04 6.86 -63.49
N VAL A 241 22.90 7.56 -63.55
CA VAL A 241 22.12 7.69 -64.79
C VAL A 241 21.67 9.15 -64.93
N LEU A 242 21.93 9.68 -66.12
CA LEU A 242 21.87 11.08 -66.56
C LEU A 242 20.44 11.64 -66.64
N GLU A 243 20.29 12.92 -66.32
CA GLU A 243 19.19 13.74 -66.84
C GLU A 243 19.38 14.03 -68.34
N PRO A 244 18.31 13.99 -69.14
CA PRO A 244 18.23 14.76 -70.38
C PRO A 244 17.35 16.00 -70.17
N GLY A 245 17.97 17.17 -70.35
CA GLY A 245 17.27 18.44 -70.49
C GLY A 245 16.34 18.44 -71.70
N ILE A 246 15.17 19.05 -71.51
CA ILE A 246 14.22 19.35 -72.59
C ILE A 246 14.29 20.86 -72.82
N ARG A 247 14.65 21.23 -74.05
CA ARG A 247 14.48 22.58 -74.62
C ARG A 247 13.04 22.80 -75.04
#